data_AF-A0A086T507-F1
#
_entry.id   AF-A0A086T507-F1
#
_cell.length_a   1.000
_cell.length_b   1.000
_cell.length_c   1.000
_cell.angle_alpha   90.00
_cell.angle_beta   90.00
_cell.angle_gamma   90.00
#
_symmetry.space_group_name_H-M   'P 1'
#
loop_
_entity.id
_entity.type
_entity.pdbx_description
1 polymer ?
#
loop_
_entity_poly.entity_id
_entity_poly.type
_entity_poly.pdbx_seq_one_letter_code
_entity_poly.pdbx_strand_id
1 'polypeptide(L)'
;MPTAVEEVKSLQGKARRRFYEPLAVLEALSFNSERSPSEGIKFREPSIGGVKGIFKAFVYRLAYVCSSQRGPKTVTSIAVMENDDSFFIVFACNEVNSGQGRRISDHIEELLGKVASASRGQTRSAKACRDNVLKTILLFNRDRVQMYLERVVSFATKLLERISVSPSGTAISESLNGLASCLRVESLRKSTDGDYIRSCLDCLEKIKRFVKAFSLSPGYDREMATNLNSESWSELKHCVSRVLAYEEAMKSLFKAKDEWPQLFESFKILHIPSSAAQSSPVSHMSRNPDVEAIIGRMTSDPDDMHAFREYGRDMQKFDLDERIRQKCTSVRPFMHAEVLVLDWIEREGYGRGLRFFNDWRYIGCSKPPCRMCAYYFEACGSYVELRASHGNIYASWQFPDAHGPEGSASAKRWRRTLNSMMEKIRLDAFKVMAEKCSAGKKHDSITYDFRSAWSTRHSQAPGRSIAESVRADDGSESDTAEVGDLLRDRLTLESHDNGDDDEEDGGALL
;
A
#
# COMPACT_ATOMS: atom_id res chain seq x y z
N MET A 1 8.13 4.48 -42.39
CA MET A 1 8.71 3.24 -41.81
C MET A 1 7.58 2.52 -41.10
N PRO A 2 7.18 1.30 -41.51
CA PRO A 2 6.18 0.54 -40.77
C PRO A 2 6.76 0.19 -39.40
N THR A 3 6.11 0.63 -38.33
CA THR A 3 6.42 0.21 -36.96
C THR A 3 6.34 -1.31 -36.90
N ALA A 4 7.48 -1.98 -36.69
CA ALA A 4 7.51 -3.40 -36.41
C ALA A 4 6.53 -3.67 -35.27
N VAL A 5 5.52 -4.50 -35.52
CA VAL A 5 4.55 -4.90 -34.49
C VAL A 5 5.34 -5.66 -33.44
N GLU A 6 5.58 -4.99 -32.31
CA GLU A 6 6.30 -5.57 -31.18
C GLU A 6 5.55 -6.85 -30.76
N GLU A 7 6.24 -7.99 -30.76
CA GLU A 7 5.63 -9.25 -30.37
C GLU A 7 5.29 -9.18 -28.87
N VAL A 8 3.99 -9.07 -28.55
CA VAL A 8 3.48 -9.06 -27.18
C VAL A 8 3.04 -10.46 -26.80
N LYS A 9 3.66 -11.05 -25.78
CA LYS A 9 3.35 -12.40 -25.29
C LYS A 9 2.87 -12.36 -23.85
N SER A 10 1.59 -12.66 -23.64
CA SER A 10 1.03 -12.82 -22.30
C SER A 10 1.45 -14.15 -21.67
N LEU A 11 1.36 -14.22 -20.33
CA LEU A 11 1.64 -15.45 -19.60
C LEU A 11 0.58 -16.52 -19.92
N GLN A 12 1.00 -17.65 -20.51
CA GLN A 12 0.09 -18.72 -20.95
C GLN A 12 0.47 -20.12 -20.44
N GLY A 13 -0.47 -21.06 -20.57
CA GLY A 13 -0.28 -22.48 -20.32
C GLY A 13 0.31 -22.82 -18.94
N LYS A 14 1.34 -23.66 -18.92
CA LYS A 14 2.01 -24.13 -17.68
C LYS A 14 2.62 -22.99 -16.87
N ALA A 15 3.15 -21.95 -17.52
CA ALA A 15 3.76 -20.81 -16.83
C ALA A 15 2.71 -19.99 -16.07
N ARG A 16 1.54 -19.76 -16.69
CA ARG A 16 0.40 -19.11 -16.04
C ARG A 16 -0.04 -19.86 -14.80
N ARG A 17 -0.24 -21.17 -14.94
CA ARG A 17 -0.62 -22.05 -13.83
C ARG A 17 0.38 -22.00 -12.67
N ARG A 18 1.68 -22.13 -12.98
CA ARG A 18 2.77 -22.13 -11.99
C ARG A 18 2.93 -20.81 -11.22
N PHE A 19 2.42 -19.71 -11.78
CA PHE A 19 2.42 -18.41 -11.12
C PHE A 19 1.17 -18.20 -10.25
N TYR A 20 -0.02 -18.45 -10.81
CA TYR A 20 -1.28 -18.10 -10.15
C TYR A 20 -1.76 -19.14 -9.12
N GLU A 21 -1.42 -20.42 -9.25
CA GLU A 21 -1.80 -21.42 -8.23
C GLU A 21 -1.13 -21.14 -6.87
N PRO A 22 0.21 -20.95 -6.78
CA PRO A 22 0.84 -20.61 -5.50
C PRO A 22 0.37 -19.27 -4.93
N LEU A 23 0.09 -18.29 -5.80
CA LEU A 23 -0.46 -17.00 -5.39
C LEU A 23 -1.85 -17.14 -4.76
N ALA A 24 -2.71 -17.98 -5.33
CA ALA A 24 -4.03 -18.25 -4.79
C ALA A 24 -3.96 -18.96 -3.43
N VAL A 25 -3.04 -19.93 -3.27
CA VAL A 25 -2.78 -20.59 -1.99
C VAL A 25 -2.34 -19.56 -0.95
N LEU A 26 -1.33 -18.75 -1.27
CA LEU A 26 -0.79 -17.75 -0.35
C LEU A 26 -1.85 -16.72 0.10
N GLU A 27 -2.69 -16.22 -0.82
CA GLU A 27 -3.78 -15.33 -0.45
C GLU A 27 -4.84 -16.04 0.41
N ALA A 28 -5.20 -17.28 0.08
CA ALA A 28 -6.19 -18.06 0.83
C ALA A 28 -5.73 -18.37 2.27
N LEU A 29 -4.44 -18.64 2.46
CA LEU A 29 -3.82 -18.86 3.77
C LEU A 29 -3.81 -17.58 4.63
N SER A 30 -3.70 -16.42 4.00
CA SER A 30 -3.66 -15.12 4.67
C SER A 30 -4.98 -14.71 5.36
N PHE A 31 -6.05 -15.50 5.22
CA PHE A 31 -7.36 -15.24 5.83
C PHE A 31 -7.46 -15.69 7.31
N ASN A 32 -6.69 -16.71 7.71
CA ASN A 32 -6.91 -17.42 8.98
C ASN A 32 -5.78 -17.35 10.00
N SER A 33 -4.59 -16.99 9.56
CA SER A 33 -3.50 -16.79 10.50
C SER A 33 -3.90 -15.73 11.52
N GLU A 34 -3.64 -15.98 12.81
CA GLU A 34 -3.44 -14.89 13.75
C GLU A 34 -2.43 -13.96 13.10
N ARG A 35 -2.89 -12.77 12.69
CA ARG A 35 -1.97 -11.76 12.20
C ARG A 35 -1.05 -11.51 13.36
N SER A 36 0.22 -11.87 13.23
CA SER A 36 1.15 -11.78 14.33
C SER A 36 0.97 -10.42 15.00
N PRO A 37 0.91 -10.35 16.35
CA PRO A 37 1.00 -9.10 17.08
C PRO A 37 2.29 -8.34 16.79
N SER A 38 3.18 -8.90 15.95
CA SER A 38 4.44 -8.36 15.46
C SER A 38 4.28 -6.89 15.12
N GLU A 39 4.56 -6.04 16.10
CA GLU A 39 4.91 -4.63 15.97
C GLU A 39 4.40 -3.99 14.68
N GLY A 40 3.08 -4.03 14.46
CA GLY A 40 2.49 -4.08 13.11
C GLY A 40 3.21 -3.19 12.14
N ILE A 41 4.09 -3.76 11.28
CA ILE A 41 5.15 -3.06 10.50
C ILE A 41 4.95 -1.56 10.67
N LYS A 42 5.60 -0.98 11.69
CA LYS A 42 5.47 0.43 12.08
C LYS A 42 5.89 1.28 10.89
N PHE A 43 4.96 1.44 9.96
CA PHE A 43 5.18 2.12 8.72
C PHE A 43 5.09 3.58 9.06
N ARG A 44 6.25 4.17 9.34
CA ARG A 44 6.40 5.60 9.35
C ARG A 44 6.37 6.04 7.89
N GLU A 45 5.61 7.08 7.57
CA GLU A 45 5.86 7.77 6.29
C GLU A 45 7.37 8.03 6.21
N PRO A 46 7.99 7.87 5.01
CA PRO A 46 9.37 8.27 4.83
C PRO A 46 9.54 9.67 5.41
N SER A 47 10.58 9.89 6.21
CA SER A 47 10.85 11.23 6.70
C SER A 47 10.88 12.16 5.48
N ILE A 48 10.13 13.26 5.55
CA ILE A 48 10.23 14.34 4.56
C ILE A 48 11.54 15.07 4.87
N GLY A 49 12.64 14.36 4.68
CA GLY A 49 14.01 14.85 4.85
C GLY A 49 14.56 15.19 3.47
N GLY A 50 15.05 16.42 3.33
CA GLY A 50 15.65 16.90 2.09
C GLY A 50 14.67 17.03 0.91
N VAL A 51 15.21 17.53 -0.19
CA VAL A 51 14.44 17.91 -1.38
C VAL A 51 13.77 16.68 -2.03
N LYS A 52 14.46 15.54 -2.11
CA LYS A 52 13.90 14.27 -2.62
C LYS A 52 12.71 13.77 -1.77
N GLY A 53 12.72 14.02 -0.45
CA GLY A 53 11.59 13.69 0.43
C GLY A 53 10.35 14.53 0.13
N ILE A 54 10.53 15.83 -0.15
CA ILE A 54 9.44 16.73 -0.59
C ILE A 54 8.87 16.26 -1.92
N PHE A 55 9.73 15.86 -2.87
CA PHE A 55 9.31 15.34 -4.17
C PHE A 55 8.47 14.08 -4.02
N LYS A 56 8.96 13.08 -3.28
CA LYS A 56 8.21 11.85 -3.03
C LYS A 56 6.84 12.16 -2.41
N ALA A 57 6.81 13.03 -1.40
CA ALA A 57 5.60 13.52 -0.76
C ALA A 57 4.60 14.15 -1.74
N PHE A 58 5.08 14.98 -2.65
CA PHE A 58 4.28 15.56 -3.71
C PHE A 58 3.65 14.49 -4.60
N VAL A 59 4.46 13.58 -5.17
CA VAL A 59 3.96 12.62 -6.16
C VAL A 59 2.93 11.66 -5.55
N TYR A 60 3.19 11.06 -4.37
CA TYR A 60 2.21 10.13 -3.79
C TYR A 60 0.98 10.84 -3.22
N ARG A 61 1.08 12.10 -2.79
CA ARG A 61 -0.09 12.87 -2.30
C ARG A 61 -0.93 13.41 -3.45
N LEU A 62 -0.32 13.74 -4.58
CA LEU A 62 -1.05 14.02 -5.81
C LEU A 62 -1.83 12.77 -6.25
N ALA A 63 -1.18 11.60 -6.26
CA ALA A 63 -1.85 10.34 -6.55
C ALA A 63 -3.00 10.04 -5.55
N TYR A 64 -2.79 10.36 -4.27
CA TYR A 64 -3.79 10.20 -3.21
C TYR A 64 -5.09 10.97 -3.48
N VAL A 65 -4.98 12.25 -3.83
CA VAL A 65 -6.15 13.12 -4.05
C VAL A 65 -6.85 12.85 -5.38
N CYS A 66 -6.23 12.08 -6.27
CA CYS A 66 -6.85 11.61 -7.53
C CYS A 66 -7.67 10.32 -7.37
N SER A 67 -7.65 9.69 -6.19
CA SER A 67 -8.29 8.41 -5.91
C SER A 67 -9.62 8.60 -5.16
N SER A 68 -10.65 9.04 -5.89
CA SER A 68 -11.93 9.49 -5.34
C SER A 68 -12.87 8.40 -4.80
N GLN A 69 -12.60 7.13 -5.12
CA GLN A 69 -13.43 6.00 -4.71
C GLN A 69 -12.63 4.99 -3.87
N ARG A 70 -13.34 4.16 -3.08
CA ARG A 70 -12.73 3.07 -2.33
C ARG A 70 -12.67 1.80 -3.17
N GLY A 71 -11.53 1.13 -3.12
CA GLY A 71 -11.36 -0.23 -3.61
C GLY A 71 -9.93 -0.47 -4.07
N PRO A 72 -9.59 -1.72 -4.41
CA PRO A 72 -8.36 -2.00 -5.14
C PRO A 72 -8.43 -1.47 -6.58
N LYS A 73 -9.63 -1.30 -7.15
CA LYS A 73 -9.86 -0.86 -8.53
C LYS A 73 -9.60 0.62 -8.79
N THR A 74 -9.51 1.44 -7.75
CA THR A 74 -9.49 2.91 -7.83
C THR A 74 -8.14 3.51 -7.45
N VAL A 75 -7.12 2.65 -7.36
CA VAL A 75 -5.74 3.09 -7.09
C VAL A 75 -5.22 3.87 -8.28
N THR A 76 -4.57 4.99 -7.98
CA THR A 76 -3.93 5.88 -8.96
C THR A 76 -2.45 5.89 -8.68
N SER A 77 -1.63 5.79 -9.72
CA SER A 77 -0.17 5.90 -9.66
C SER A 77 0.27 7.01 -10.59
N ILE A 78 1.27 7.78 -10.16
CA ILE A 78 1.82 8.95 -10.85
C ILE A 78 3.34 8.85 -10.89
N ALA A 79 3.92 9.21 -12.02
CA ALA A 79 5.33 9.55 -12.17
C ALA A 79 5.44 10.98 -12.71
N VAL A 80 6.52 11.68 -12.33
CA VAL A 80 6.89 12.96 -12.93
C VAL A 80 8.08 12.71 -13.82
N MET A 81 7.89 12.95 -15.11
CA MET A 81 8.89 12.77 -16.15
C MET A 81 9.23 14.13 -16.76
N GLU A 82 10.38 14.22 -17.39
CA GLU A 82 10.82 15.42 -18.10
C GLU A 82 11.52 15.04 -19.40
N ASN A 83 11.51 15.98 -20.34
CA ASN A 83 12.48 16.04 -21.42
C ASN A 83 13.01 17.48 -21.50
N ASP A 84 13.83 17.76 -22.51
CA ASP A 84 14.50 19.06 -22.62
C ASP A 84 13.51 20.24 -22.77
N ASP A 85 12.26 19.98 -23.17
CA ASP A 85 11.25 21.00 -23.49
C ASP A 85 10.09 21.11 -22.49
N SER A 86 9.83 20.08 -21.68
CA SER A 86 8.57 19.97 -20.93
C SER A 86 8.63 18.99 -19.76
N PHE A 87 7.79 19.27 -18.74
CA PHE A 87 7.46 18.34 -17.67
C PHE A 87 6.19 17.56 -18.00
N PHE A 88 6.14 16.31 -17.56
CA PHE A 88 5.03 15.39 -17.79
C PHE A 88 4.58 14.77 -16.48
N ILE A 89 3.29 14.88 -16.19
CA ILE A 89 2.63 14.13 -15.14
C ILE A 89 2.00 12.92 -15.79
N VAL A 90 2.66 11.78 -15.64
CA VAL A 90 2.24 10.50 -16.21
C VAL A 90 1.46 9.75 -15.14
N PHE A 91 0.24 9.31 -15.45
CA PHE A 91 -0.55 8.57 -14.47
C PHE A 91 -1.34 7.40 -15.07
N ALA A 92 -1.58 6.39 -14.24
CA ALA A 92 -2.45 5.26 -14.53
C ALA A 92 -3.39 5.01 -13.36
N CYS A 93 -4.50 4.32 -13.63
CA CYS A 93 -5.42 3.81 -12.61
C CYS A 93 -5.70 2.32 -12.83
N ASN A 94 -5.99 1.58 -11.75
CA ASN A 94 -6.25 0.13 -11.83
C ASN A 94 -7.44 -0.21 -12.73
N GLU A 95 -8.56 0.50 -12.58
CA GLU A 95 -9.70 0.45 -13.49
C GLU A 95 -10.19 1.88 -13.79
N VAL A 96 -10.49 2.12 -15.06
CA VAL A 96 -10.99 3.40 -15.56
C VAL A 96 -12.25 3.10 -16.36
N ASN A 97 -13.41 3.55 -15.86
CA ASN A 97 -14.62 3.62 -16.69
C ASN A 97 -14.43 4.70 -17.77
N SER A 98 -15.19 4.62 -18.87
CA SER A 98 -15.12 5.62 -19.94
C SER A 98 -15.22 7.06 -19.39
N GLY A 99 -14.21 7.87 -19.66
CA GLY A 99 -14.14 9.28 -19.22
C GLY A 99 -13.48 9.54 -17.85
N GLN A 100 -13.21 8.52 -17.03
CA GLN A 100 -12.58 8.73 -15.72
C GLN A 100 -11.12 9.24 -15.83
N GLY A 101 -10.35 8.78 -16.82
CA GLY A 101 -9.01 9.29 -17.07
C GLY A 101 -9.01 10.79 -17.41
N ARG A 102 -9.97 11.24 -18.22
CA ARG A 102 -10.16 12.68 -18.50
C ARG A 102 -10.50 13.45 -17.24
N ARG A 103 -11.47 12.96 -16.46
CA ARG A 103 -11.86 13.58 -15.18
C ARG A 103 -10.68 13.72 -14.20
N ILE A 104 -9.78 12.74 -14.14
CA ILE A 104 -8.58 12.83 -13.30
C ILE A 104 -7.58 13.82 -13.88
N SER A 105 -7.41 13.86 -15.22
CA SER A 105 -6.55 14.84 -15.89
C SER A 105 -7.02 16.26 -15.60
N ASP A 106 -8.30 16.53 -15.82
CA ASP A 106 -8.93 17.83 -15.55
C ASP A 106 -8.75 18.23 -14.07
N HIS A 107 -8.86 17.27 -13.14
CA HIS A 107 -8.65 17.52 -11.72
C HIS A 107 -7.20 17.85 -11.38
N ILE A 108 -6.22 17.14 -11.95
CA ILE A 108 -4.79 17.44 -11.76
C ILE A 108 -4.49 18.84 -12.30
N GLU A 109 -4.95 19.16 -13.51
CA GLU A 109 -4.80 20.49 -14.13
C GLU A 109 -5.40 21.60 -13.25
N GLU A 110 -6.66 21.45 -12.83
CA GLU A 110 -7.33 22.41 -11.96
C GLU A 110 -6.58 22.59 -10.63
N LEU A 111 -6.15 21.49 -10.02
CA LEU A 111 -5.51 21.51 -8.71
C LEU A 111 -4.15 22.20 -8.76
N LEU A 112 -3.30 21.83 -9.73
CA LEU A 112 -1.98 22.43 -9.88
C LEU A 112 -2.08 23.89 -10.31
N GLY A 113 -3.02 24.25 -11.20
CA GLY A 113 -3.28 25.65 -11.58
C GLY A 113 -3.75 26.52 -10.40
N LYS A 114 -4.58 25.99 -9.50
CA LYS A 114 -4.98 26.69 -8.26
C LYS A 114 -3.81 26.90 -7.29
N VAL A 115 -2.86 25.96 -7.25
CA VAL A 115 -1.65 26.10 -6.43
C VAL A 115 -0.66 27.09 -7.07
N ALA A 116 -0.50 27.06 -8.39
CA ALA A 116 0.31 28.00 -9.16
C ALA A 116 -0.16 29.45 -8.94
N SER A 117 -1.45 29.72 -9.14
CA SER A 117 -2.08 31.04 -9.04
C SER A 117 -2.08 31.66 -7.64
N ALA A 118 -1.72 30.91 -6.59
CA ALA A 118 -1.62 31.39 -5.22
C ALA A 118 -0.36 32.27 -4.95
N SER A 119 0.25 32.87 -5.98
CA SER A 119 1.56 33.53 -5.92
C SER A 119 1.69 34.67 -4.90
N ARG A 120 2.91 34.78 -4.36
CA ARG A 120 3.39 35.76 -3.37
C ARG A 120 3.21 37.19 -3.92
N GLY A 121 2.18 37.92 -3.47
CA GLY A 121 2.04 39.34 -3.84
C GLY A 121 0.64 39.92 -3.81
N GLN A 122 -0.41 39.10 -3.74
CA GLN A 122 -1.78 39.61 -3.53
C GLN A 122 -2.26 39.26 -2.12
N THR A 123 -2.69 40.27 -1.40
CA THR A 123 -3.24 40.30 -0.03
C THR A 123 -4.51 39.47 0.17
N ARG A 124 -4.88 38.59 -0.78
CA ARG A 124 -5.73 37.44 -0.46
C ARG A 124 -4.92 36.55 0.47
N SER A 125 -5.27 36.59 1.76
CA SER A 125 -4.67 35.79 2.82
C SER A 125 -4.29 34.40 2.28
N ALA A 126 -3.01 34.00 2.41
CA ALA A 126 -2.52 32.69 1.96
C ALA A 126 -3.40 31.51 2.46
N LYS A 127 -4.13 31.73 3.56
CA LYS A 127 -5.19 30.86 4.06
C LYS A 127 -6.32 30.63 3.06
N ALA A 128 -6.84 31.68 2.43
CA ALA A 128 -7.94 31.58 1.46
C ALA A 128 -7.56 30.75 0.22
N CYS A 129 -6.32 30.88 -0.26
CA CYS A 129 -5.80 30.04 -1.35
C CYS A 129 -5.70 28.57 -0.94
N ARG A 130 -5.15 28.30 0.25
CA ARG A 130 -5.08 26.93 0.81
C ARG A 130 -6.47 26.33 1.01
N ASP A 131 -7.42 27.11 1.51
CA ASP A 131 -8.80 26.69 1.69
C ASP A 131 -9.46 26.38 0.34
N ASN A 132 -9.18 27.15 -0.71
CA ASN A 132 -9.72 26.89 -2.05
C ASN A 132 -9.20 25.57 -2.65
N VAL A 133 -7.89 25.32 -2.52
CA VAL A 133 -7.26 24.05 -2.93
C VAL A 133 -7.83 22.88 -2.13
N LEU A 134 -7.96 23.02 -0.80
CA LEU A 134 -8.55 21.99 0.05
C LEU A 134 -10.00 21.69 -0.33
N LYS A 135 -10.83 22.70 -0.61
CA LYS A 135 -12.20 22.52 -1.08
C LYS A 135 -12.27 21.72 -2.39
N THR A 136 -11.38 22.03 -3.32
CA THR A 136 -11.26 21.32 -4.61
C THR A 136 -10.96 19.84 -4.39
N ILE A 137 -10.00 19.53 -3.51
CA ILE A 137 -9.65 18.16 -3.12
C ILE A 137 -10.85 17.45 -2.47
N LEU A 138 -11.53 18.10 -1.52
CA LEU A 138 -12.65 17.50 -0.79
C LEU A 138 -13.84 17.20 -1.71
N LEU A 139 -14.18 18.11 -2.63
CA LEU A 139 -15.25 17.91 -3.60
C LEU A 139 -14.95 16.76 -4.55
N PHE A 140 -13.73 16.70 -5.10
CA PHE A 140 -13.34 15.61 -5.99
C PHE A 140 -13.42 14.24 -5.30
N ASN A 141 -13.09 14.19 -4.01
CA ASN A 141 -13.07 12.97 -3.19
C ASN A 141 -14.34 12.79 -2.33
N ARG A 142 -15.47 13.40 -2.72
CA ARG A 142 -16.71 13.47 -1.92
C ARG A 142 -17.10 12.12 -1.30
N ASP A 143 -17.26 11.11 -2.14
CA ASP A 143 -17.72 9.77 -1.74
C ASP A 143 -16.79 9.14 -0.69
N ARG A 144 -15.48 9.19 -0.96
CA ARG A 144 -14.46 8.59 -0.09
C ARG A 144 -14.31 9.36 1.22
N VAL A 145 -14.28 10.68 1.18
CA VAL A 145 -14.23 11.54 2.39
C VAL A 145 -15.45 11.30 3.26
N GLN A 146 -16.64 11.31 2.66
CA GLN A 146 -17.90 11.11 3.36
C GLN A 146 -17.92 9.76 4.08
N MET A 147 -17.55 8.68 3.37
CA MET A 147 -17.45 7.34 3.99
C MET A 147 -16.51 7.35 5.21
N TYR A 148 -15.34 7.98 5.13
CA TYR A 148 -14.44 8.02 6.30
C TYR A 148 -15.02 8.85 7.44
N LEU A 149 -15.67 9.99 7.17
CA LEU A 149 -16.30 10.80 8.20
C LEU A 149 -17.47 10.07 8.88
N GLU A 150 -18.32 9.38 8.11
CA GLU A 150 -19.41 8.53 8.65
C GLU A 150 -18.84 7.44 9.59
N ARG A 151 -17.71 6.84 9.21
CA ARG A 151 -17.01 5.86 10.06
C ARG A 151 -16.39 6.49 11.30
N VAL A 152 -15.80 7.70 11.20
CA VAL A 152 -15.30 8.45 12.37
C VAL A 152 -16.41 8.66 13.39
N VAL A 153 -17.58 9.12 12.94
CA VAL A 153 -18.75 9.31 13.81
C VAL A 153 -19.17 7.98 14.44
N SER A 154 -19.34 6.93 13.64
CA SER A 154 -19.76 5.62 14.14
C SER A 154 -18.81 5.04 15.20
N PHE A 155 -17.49 5.08 14.96
CA PHE A 155 -16.52 4.56 15.92
C PHE A 155 -16.37 5.46 17.15
N ALA A 156 -16.48 6.79 17.00
CA ALA A 156 -16.49 7.70 18.14
C ALA A 156 -17.68 7.43 19.07
N THR A 157 -18.90 7.25 18.53
CA THR A 157 -20.09 6.89 19.32
C THR A 157 -19.91 5.58 20.08
N LYS A 158 -19.42 4.52 19.39
CA LYS A 158 -19.15 3.21 20.01
C LYS A 158 -18.13 3.28 21.15
N LEU A 159 -17.15 4.19 21.06
CA LEU A 159 -16.16 4.38 22.12
C LEU A 159 -16.77 5.16 23.29
N LEU A 160 -17.57 6.19 23.03
CA LEU A 160 -18.25 6.98 24.07
C LEU A 160 -19.19 6.14 24.95
N GLU A 161 -19.96 5.22 24.35
CA GLU A 161 -20.85 4.30 25.08
C GLU A 161 -20.10 3.47 26.15
N ARG A 162 -18.79 3.25 25.95
CA ARG A 162 -17.95 2.42 26.81
C ARG A 162 -17.07 3.20 27.78
N ILE A 163 -16.93 4.52 27.62
CA ILE A 163 -16.11 5.38 28.50
C ILE A 163 -16.84 5.73 29.81
N SER A 164 -17.99 5.10 30.07
CA SER A 164 -18.71 5.25 31.35
C SER A 164 -17.78 4.92 32.53
N VAL A 165 -17.50 5.94 33.35
CA VAL A 165 -16.84 5.92 34.68
C VAL A 165 -15.29 5.98 34.69
N SER A 166 -14.68 7.12 34.35
CA SER A 166 -13.40 7.53 34.99
C SER A 166 -13.17 9.06 34.94
N PRO A 167 -12.82 9.72 36.06
CA PRO A 167 -12.65 11.17 36.15
C PRO A 167 -11.39 11.72 35.46
N SER A 168 -10.48 10.89 34.96
CA SER A 168 -9.25 11.31 34.25
C SER A 168 -9.42 11.55 32.74
N GLY A 169 -10.61 11.31 32.17
CA GLY A 169 -10.88 11.30 30.72
C GLY A 169 -11.64 12.49 30.12
N THR A 170 -11.90 13.58 30.86
CA THR A 170 -12.84 14.64 30.45
C THR A 170 -12.54 15.25 29.08
N ALA A 171 -11.30 15.67 28.80
CA ALA A 171 -10.93 16.32 27.54
C ALA A 171 -11.03 15.39 26.31
N ILE A 172 -10.73 14.09 26.47
CA ILE A 172 -10.83 13.12 25.37
C ILE A 172 -12.27 12.70 25.15
N SER A 173 -13.05 12.51 26.23
CA SER A 173 -14.49 12.29 26.15
C SER A 173 -15.21 13.46 25.48
N GLU A 174 -14.88 14.71 25.83
CA GLU A 174 -15.39 15.91 25.18
C GLU A 174 -15.01 15.94 23.69
N SER A 175 -13.76 15.62 23.37
CA SER A 175 -13.29 15.58 21.98
C SER A 175 -13.97 14.47 21.17
N LEU A 176 -14.16 13.29 21.75
CA LEU A 176 -14.89 12.17 21.16
C LEU A 176 -16.37 12.51 20.95
N ASN A 177 -17.00 13.21 21.91
CA ASN A 177 -18.37 13.72 21.77
C ASN A 177 -18.46 14.76 20.65
N GLY A 178 -17.44 15.61 20.50
CA GLY A 178 -17.27 16.49 19.35
C GLY A 178 -17.19 15.72 18.03
N LEU A 179 -16.49 14.58 18.00
CA LEU A 179 -16.44 13.71 16.82
C LEU A 179 -17.78 13.01 16.54
N ALA A 180 -18.46 12.49 17.55
CA ALA A 180 -19.76 11.84 17.40
C ALA A 180 -20.84 12.82 16.89
N SER A 181 -20.72 14.11 17.23
CA SER A 181 -21.61 15.18 16.77
C SER A 181 -21.16 15.85 15.46
N CYS A 182 -20.10 15.36 14.80
CA CYS A 182 -19.58 15.95 13.56
C CYS A 182 -20.58 15.93 12.41
N LEU A 183 -21.38 14.87 12.27
CA LEU A 183 -22.26 14.69 11.11
C LEU A 183 -23.69 14.32 11.48
N ARG A 184 -24.63 14.84 10.70
CA ARG A 184 -25.94 14.22 10.49
C ARG A 184 -25.88 13.46 9.17
N VAL A 185 -25.76 12.13 9.24
CA VAL A 185 -25.46 11.24 8.09
C VAL A 185 -26.44 11.41 6.93
N GLU A 186 -27.74 11.53 7.19
CA GLU A 186 -28.78 11.80 6.17
C GLU A 186 -28.56 13.11 5.39
N SER A 187 -27.96 14.13 6.02
CA SER A 187 -27.86 15.48 5.45
C SER A 187 -26.75 15.61 4.41
N LEU A 188 -25.62 14.91 4.58
CA LEU A 188 -24.49 15.02 3.66
C LEU A 188 -24.74 14.40 2.29
N ARG A 189 -25.44 13.26 2.23
CA ARG A 189 -25.69 12.51 0.99
C ARG A 189 -26.46 13.33 -0.05
N LYS A 190 -27.31 14.26 0.41
CA LYS A 190 -28.19 15.11 -0.41
C LYS A 190 -27.81 16.60 -0.36
N SER A 191 -26.65 16.91 0.21
CA SER A 191 -26.23 18.29 0.44
C SER A 191 -25.69 18.97 -0.82
N THR A 192 -25.93 20.28 -0.93
CA THR A 192 -25.24 21.13 -1.92
C THR A 192 -23.72 21.07 -1.72
N ASP A 193 -22.94 21.42 -2.74
CA ASP A 193 -21.47 21.47 -2.61
C ASP A 193 -21.01 22.43 -1.51
N GLY A 194 -21.72 23.56 -1.33
CA GLY A 194 -21.44 24.51 -0.26
C GLY A 194 -21.65 23.93 1.14
N ASP A 195 -22.77 23.24 1.35
CA ASP A 195 -23.09 22.62 2.64
C ASP A 195 -22.16 21.46 2.96
N TYR A 196 -21.89 20.60 1.97
CA TYR A 196 -20.93 19.51 2.07
C TYR A 196 -19.55 20.00 2.53
N ILE A 197 -19.03 21.04 1.86
CA ILE A 197 -17.74 21.62 2.20
C ILE A 197 -17.74 22.20 3.61
N ARG A 198 -18.79 22.93 3.99
CA ARG A 198 -18.88 23.52 5.33
C ARG A 198 -18.82 22.44 6.41
N SER A 199 -19.58 21.36 6.23
CA SER A 199 -19.57 20.21 7.15
C SER A 199 -18.21 19.51 7.18
N CYS A 200 -17.57 19.28 6.03
CA CYS A 200 -16.25 18.65 6.00
C CYS A 200 -15.18 19.47 6.72
N LEU A 201 -15.19 20.79 6.54
CA LEU A 201 -14.24 21.69 7.21
C LEU A 201 -14.47 21.74 8.73
N ASP A 202 -15.72 21.75 9.19
CA ASP A 202 -16.07 21.66 10.61
C ASP A 202 -15.61 20.32 11.21
N CYS A 203 -15.85 19.21 10.52
CA CYS A 203 -15.37 17.89 10.94
C CYS A 203 -13.85 17.84 11.03
N LEU A 204 -13.15 18.39 10.02
CA LEU A 204 -11.69 18.45 10.01
C LEU A 204 -11.14 19.22 11.22
N GLU A 205 -11.78 20.32 11.61
CA GLU A 205 -11.38 21.09 12.79
C GLU A 205 -11.60 20.30 14.09
N LYS A 206 -12.75 19.65 14.24
CA LYS A 206 -13.03 18.76 15.38
C LYS A 206 -12.05 17.59 15.47
N ILE A 207 -11.70 16.99 14.33
CA ILE A 207 -10.66 15.95 14.22
C ILE A 207 -9.29 16.47 14.67
N LYS A 208 -8.89 17.69 14.27
CA LYS A 208 -7.62 18.28 14.73
C LYS A 208 -7.61 18.50 16.24
N ARG A 209 -8.72 18.98 16.81
CA ARG A 209 -8.86 19.15 18.26
C ARG A 209 -8.75 17.82 18.99
N PHE A 210 -9.40 16.77 18.48
CA PHE A 210 -9.26 15.42 19.01
C PHE A 210 -7.82 14.90 18.97
N VAL A 211 -7.14 15.01 17.83
CA VAL A 211 -5.74 14.58 17.72
C VAL A 211 -4.82 15.39 18.65
N LYS A 212 -5.08 16.69 18.81
CA LYS A 212 -4.34 17.55 19.75
C LYS A 212 -4.55 17.11 21.20
N ALA A 213 -5.81 16.96 21.63
CA ALA A 213 -6.15 16.51 22.98
C ALA A 213 -5.48 15.15 23.28
N PHE A 214 -5.57 14.22 22.33
CA PHE A 214 -4.95 12.90 22.46
C PHE A 214 -3.42 12.95 22.53
N SER A 215 -2.77 13.78 21.71
CA SER A 215 -1.30 13.90 21.70
C SER A 215 -0.74 14.43 23.02
N LEU A 216 -1.56 15.15 23.80
CA LEU A 216 -1.21 15.65 25.13
C LEU A 216 -1.46 14.63 26.26
N SER A 217 -1.97 13.43 25.95
CA SER A 217 -2.31 12.39 26.92
C SER A 217 -1.60 11.05 26.62
N PRO A 218 -0.28 10.95 26.81
CA PRO A 218 0.53 9.81 26.38
C PRO A 218 0.21 8.46 27.05
N GLY A 219 -0.52 8.43 28.17
CA GLY A 219 -1.01 7.17 28.77
C GLY A 219 -2.22 6.56 28.05
N TYR A 220 -2.97 7.37 27.31
CA TYR A 220 -4.31 7.02 26.85
C TYR A 220 -4.31 6.05 25.67
N ASP A 221 -3.27 6.02 24.81
CA ASP A 221 -3.24 5.06 23.69
C ASP A 221 -3.17 3.61 24.18
N ARG A 222 -2.37 3.35 25.23
CA ARG A 222 -2.24 2.02 25.83
C ARG A 222 -3.51 1.65 26.56
N GLU A 223 -4.05 2.58 27.35
CA GLU A 223 -5.31 2.40 28.09
C GLU A 223 -6.50 2.13 27.16
N MET A 224 -6.64 2.87 26.06
CA MET A 224 -7.71 2.64 25.07
C MET A 224 -7.53 1.32 24.33
N ALA A 225 -6.29 0.91 24.05
CA ALA A 225 -6.02 -0.35 23.37
C ALA A 225 -6.27 -1.58 24.27
N THR A 226 -6.07 -1.46 25.58
CA THR A 226 -6.27 -2.56 26.55
C THR A 226 -7.69 -2.60 27.12
N ASN A 227 -8.29 -1.45 27.40
CA ASN A 227 -9.55 -1.36 28.17
C ASN A 227 -10.77 -1.12 27.27
N LEU A 228 -10.60 -0.53 26.09
CA LEU A 228 -11.66 -0.36 25.11
C LEU A 228 -11.47 -1.32 23.93
N ASN A 229 -12.52 -1.51 23.14
CA ASN A 229 -12.48 -2.34 21.94
C ASN A 229 -11.32 -1.92 21.03
N SER A 230 -10.23 -2.70 21.08
CA SER A 230 -8.98 -2.44 20.35
C SER A 230 -9.23 -2.29 18.85
N GLU A 231 -10.24 -2.99 18.33
CA GLU A 231 -10.69 -2.87 16.95
C GLU A 231 -11.31 -1.50 16.68
N SER A 232 -12.35 -1.08 17.41
CA SER A 232 -13.00 0.24 17.23
C SER A 232 -12.00 1.39 17.37
N TRP A 233 -11.07 1.29 18.33
CA TRP A 233 -10.00 2.26 18.51
C TRP A 233 -9.07 2.31 17.29
N SER A 234 -8.59 1.15 16.82
CA SER A 234 -7.74 1.08 15.63
C SER A 234 -8.43 1.62 14.38
N GLU A 235 -9.72 1.37 14.23
CA GLU A 235 -10.53 1.84 13.10
C GLU A 235 -10.79 3.34 13.15
N LEU A 236 -11.03 3.90 14.35
CA LEU A 236 -11.12 5.35 14.53
C LEU A 236 -9.80 6.02 14.13
N LYS A 237 -8.66 5.51 14.64
CA LYS A 237 -7.32 6.01 14.29
C LYS A 237 -7.09 6.00 12.79
N HIS A 238 -7.46 4.88 12.15
CA HIS A 238 -7.40 4.72 10.71
C HIS A 238 -8.23 5.81 10.00
N CYS A 239 -9.53 5.91 10.29
CA CYS A 239 -10.41 6.84 9.58
C CYS A 239 -10.00 8.32 9.78
N VAL A 240 -9.65 8.71 11.01
CA VAL A 240 -9.12 10.05 11.32
C VAL A 240 -7.87 10.35 10.49
N SER A 241 -6.92 9.40 10.43
CA SER A 241 -5.69 9.54 9.65
C SER A 241 -5.98 9.78 8.17
N ARG A 242 -6.95 9.06 7.60
CA ARG A 242 -7.35 9.18 6.19
C ARG A 242 -8.00 10.54 5.88
N VAL A 243 -8.77 11.08 6.82
CA VAL A 243 -9.39 12.41 6.65
C VAL A 243 -8.32 13.51 6.73
N LEU A 244 -7.41 13.45 7.70
CA LEU A 244 -6.33 14.43 7.85
C LEU A 244 -5.34 14.42 6.66
N ALA A 245 -5.16 13.27 6.00
CA ALA A 245 -4.29 13.14 4.85
C ALA A 245 -4.64 14.08 3.68
N TYR A 246 -5.90 14.52 3.53
CA TYR A 246 -6.28 15.49 2.49
C TYR A 246 -5.71 16.88 2.76
N GLU A 247 -5.67 17.31 4.03
CA GLU A 247 -5.03 18.58 4.41
C GLU A 247 -3.50 18.48 4.23
N GLU A 248 -2.89 17.35 4.60
CA GLU A 248 -1.45 17.13 4.39
C GLU A 248 -1.08 17.02 2.91
N ALA A 249 -1.98 16.49 2.06
CA ALA A 249 -1.83 16.52 0.61
C ALA A 249 -1.77 17.96 0.10
N MET A 250 -2.74 18.80 0.47
CA MET A 250 -2.73 20.22 0.11
C MET A 250 -1.42 20.91 0.54
N LYS A 251 -0.97 20.70 1.79
CA LYS A 251 0.30 21.28 2.26
C LYS A 251 1.50 20.84 1.43
N SER A 252 1.52 19.59 0.98
CA SER A 252 2.63 19.04 0.20
C SER A 252 2.67 19.58 -1.23
N LEU A 253 1.51 19.85 -1.83
CA LEU A 253 1.44 20.54 -3.12
C LEU A 253 2.04 21.94 -3.01
N PHE A 254 1.71 22.70 -1.95
CA PHE A 254 2.31 24.03 -1.74
C PHE A 254 3.81 23.95 -1.49
N LYS A 255 4.28 23.01 -0.67
CA LYS A 255 5.72 22.80 -0.45
C LYS A 255 6.45 22.49 -1.75
N ALA A 256 5.92 21.60 -2.58
CA ALA A 256 6.52 21.29 -3.87
C ALA A 256 6.44 22.47 -4.85
N LYS A 257 5.41 23.31 -4.78
CA LYS A 257 5.34 24.55 -5.57
C LYS A 257 6.37 25.58 -5.14
N ASP A 258 6.66 25.67 -3.84
CA ASP A 258 7.73 26.54 -3.34
C ASP A 258 9.11 26.06 -3.81
N GLU A 259 9.33 24.74 -3.95
CA GLU A 259 10.60 24.15 -4.42
C GLU A 259 10.73 24.11 -5.95
N TRP A 260 9.66 23.77 -6.67
CA TRP A 260 9.64 23.61 -8.13
C TRP A 260 8.38 24.26 -8.76
N PRO A 261 8.33 25.59 -8.87
CA PRO A 261 7.22 26.30 -9.51
C PRO A 261 6.90 25.79 -10.92
N GLN A 262 7.93 25.39 -11.67
CA GLN A 262 7.81 24.90 -13.05
C GLN A 262 6.90 23.68 -13.19
N LEU A 263 6.82 22.81 -12.17
CA LEU A 263 5.92 21.65 -12.16
C LEU A 263 4.43 22.02 -12.04
N PHE A 264 4.13 23.29 -11.76
CA PHE A 264 2.78 23.81 -11.59
C PHE A 264 2.40 24.82 -12.67
N GLU A 265 3.38 25.41 -13.36
CA GLU A 265 3.18 26.47 -14.36
C GLU A 265 3.19 25.93 -15.79
N SER A 266 4.04 24.95 -16.10
CA SER A 266 4.17 24.38 -17.45
C SER A 266 4.39 22.87 -17.37
N PHE A 267 3.33 22.11 -17.60
CA PHE A 267 3.37 20.66 -17.63
C PHE A 267 2.35 20.10 -18.62
N LYS A 268 2.56 18.85 -19.01
CA LYS A 268 1.63 18.05 -19.80
C LYS A 268 1.14 16.87 -18.98
N ILE A 269 -0.13 16.50 -19.13
CA ILE A 269 -0.68 15.31 -18.50
C ILE A 269 -0.71 14.17 -19.52
N LEU A 270 -0.21 13.00 -19.11
CA LEU A 270 -0.30 11.77 -19.88
C LEU A 270 -1.06 10.71 -19.08
N HIS A 271 -2.25 10.37 -19.55
CA HIS A 271 -3.05 9.29 -19.00
C HIS A 271 -2.75 7.97 -19.71
N ILE A 272 -2.34 6.96 -18.94
CA ILE A 272 -2.14 5.59 -19.39
C ILE A 272 -3.46 4.82 -19.17
N PRO A 273 -4.04 4.21 -20.22
CA PRO A 273 -5.23 3.37 -20.08
C PRO A 273 -5.00 2.20 -19.11
N SER A 274 -6.03 1.84 -18.33
CA SER A 274 -6.01 0.63 -17.51
C SER A 274 -5.83 -0.62 -18.35
N SER A 275 -5.21 -1.65 -17.79
CA SER A 275 -5.16 -2.98 -18.41
C SER A 275 -6.56 -3.58 -18.52
N ALA A 276 -6.83 -4.27 -19.63
CA ALA A 276 -8.00 -5.12 -19.74
C ALA A 276 -7.89 -6.29 -18.75
N ALA A 277 -8.94 -6.53 -17.95
CA ALA A 277 -8.97 -7.65 -17.04
C ALA A 277 -8.91 -8.98 -17.83
N GLN A 278 -7.94 -9.83 -17.50
CA GLN A 278 -7.77 -11.12 -18.16
C GLN A 278 -8.81 -12.14 -17.67
N SER A 279 -9.01 -13.18 -18.48
CA SER A 279 -9.80 -14.35 -18.06
C SER A 279 -9.25 -14.95 -16.76
N SER A 280 -10.06 -15.76 -16.07
CA SER A 280 -9.57 -16.43 -14.86
C SER A 280 -8.27 -17.20 -15.16
N PRO A 281 -7.26 -17.15 -14.27
CA PRO A 281 -5.96 -17.74 -14.52
C PRO A 281 -5.97 -19.25 -14.77
N VAL A 282 -7.02 -19.93 -14.31
CA VAL A 282 -7.07 -21.39 -14.19
C VAL A 282 -8.34 -21.99 -14.86
N SER A 283 -9.09 -21.19 -15.62
CA SER A 283 -10.47 -21.50 -16.05
C SER A 283 -10.66 -22.79 -16.87
N HIS A 284 -9.60 -23.36 -17.47
CA HIS A 284 -9.72 -24.51 -18.38
C HIS A 284 -9.03 -25.81 -17.93
N MET A 285 -8.21 -25.84 -16.86
CA MET A 285 -7.37 -27.01 -16.58
C MET A 285 -7.49 -27.63 -15.17
N SER A 286 -8.12 -26.97 -14.20
CA SER A 286 -8.41 -27.60 -12.90
C SER A 286 -9.71 -27.04 -12.32
N ARG A 287 -10.84 -27.66 -12.67
CA ARG A 287 -12.15 -27.29 -12.08
C ARG A 287 -12.18 -27.47 -10.55
N ASN A 288 -11.28 -28.29 -10.00
CA ASN A 288 -11.04 -28.44 -8.57
C ASN A 288 -9.53 -28.29 -8.28
N PRO A 289 -9.05 -27.09 -7.93
CA PRO A 289 -7.71 -26.94 -7.38
C PRO A 289 -7.68 -27.55 -5.98
N ASP A 290 -6.89 -28.62 -5.82
CA ASP A 290 -6.55 -29.25 -4.55
C ASP A 290 -5.22 -28.68 -4.05
N VAL A 291 -5.19 -28.21 -2.80
CA VAL A 291 -3.99 -27.65 -2.18
C VAL A 291 -2.82 -28.63 -2.19
N GLU A 292 -3.05 -29.93 -1.99
CA GLU A 292 -1.98 -30.94 -1.95
C GLU A 292 -1.34 -31.14 -3.32
N ALA A 293 -2.17 -31.16 -4.36
CA ALA A 293 -1.70 -31.17 -5.73
C ALA A 293 -0.91 -29.90 -6.07
N ILE A 294 -1.35 -28.71 -5.62
CA ILE A 294 -0.63 -27.45 -5.83
C ILE A 294 0.72 -27.47 -5.12
N ILE A 295 0.77 -27.89 -3.85
CA ILE A 295 2.01 -28.02 -3.07
C ILE A 295 2.99 -28.96 -3.75
N GLY A 296 2.52 -30.11 -4.26
CA GLY A 296 3.37 -31.05 -5.02
C GLY A 296 3.94 -30.48 -6.32
N ARG A 297 3.45 -29.32 -6.80
CA ARG A 297 4.03 -28.57 -7.93
C ARG A 297 4.89 -27.39 -7.49
N MET A 298 4.84 -27.00 -6.21
CA MET A 298 5.60 -25.88 -5.65
C MET A 298 7.01 -26.28 -5.22
N THR A 299 7.17 -27.50 -4.68
CA THR A 299 8.46 -28.03 -4.23
C THR A 299 8.70 -29.45 -4.75
N SER A 300 9.97 -29.82 -4.89
CA SER A 300 10.43 -31.19 -5.14
C SER A 300 11.09 -31.81 -3.90
N ASP A 301 11.24 -31.03 -2.83
CA ASP A 301 11.79 -31.49 -1.56
C ASP A 301 10.74 -32.35 -0.83
N PRO A 302 11.05 -33.63 -0.49
CA PRO A 302 10.10 -34.54 0.14
C PRO A 302 9.63 -34.10 1.53
N ASP A 303 10.50 -33.50 2.32
CA ASP A 303 10.24 -33.12 3.71
C ASP A 303 9.31 -31.90 3.76
N ASP A 304 9.66 -30.87 2.96
CA ASP A 304 8.78 -29.72 2.73
C ASP A 304 7.42 -30.18 2.18
N MET A 305 7.44 -31.07 1.18
CA MET A 305 6.20 -31.56 0.56
C MET A 305 5.31 -32.28 1.56
N HIS A 306 5.87 -33.11 2.45
CA HIS A 306 5.12 -33.82 3.47
C HIS A 306 4.52 -32.84 4.49
N ALA A 307 5.34 -31.98 5.09
CA ALA A 307 4.92 -31.02 6.10
C ALA A 307 3.84 -30.05 5.58
N PHE A 308 4.00 -29.53 4.36
CA PHE A 308 3.03 -28.61 3.79
C PHE A 308 1.72 -29.29 3.39
N ARG A 309 1.77 -30.54 2.89
CA ARG A 309 0.55 -31.30 2.62
C ARG A 309 -0.23 -31.58 3.89
N GLU A 310 0.46 -31.94 4.97
CA GLU A 310 -0.16 -32.11 6.29
C GLU A 310 -0.85 -30.83 6.76
N TYR A 311 -0.16 -29.69 6.71
CA TYR A 311 -0.77 -28.40 7.04
C TYR A 311 -1.94 -28.04 6.11
N GLY A 312 -1.82 -28.34 4.81
CA GLY A 312 -2.90 -28.18 3.84
C GLY A 312 -4.15 -28.97 4.21
N ARG A 313 -3.99 -30.22 4.67
CA ARG A 313 -5.08 -31.07 5.19
C ARG A 313 -5.69 -30.49 6.45
N ASP A 314 -4.87 -30.05 7.40
CA ASP A 314 -5.33 -29.39 8.63
C ASP A 314 -6.16 -28.14 8.35
N MET A 315 -5.80 -27.37 7.34
CA MET A 315 -6.49 -26.14 6.96
C MET A 315 -7.80 -26.38 6.20
N GLN A 316 -8.11 -27.62 5.82
CA GLN A 316 -9.42 -27.96 5.26
C GLN A 316 -10.55 -27.78 6.27
N LYS A 317 -10.27 -27.80 7.58
CA LYS A 317 -11.24 -27.41 8.63
C LYS A 317 -11.76 -25.97 8.50
N PHE A 318 -11.13 -25.18 7.63
CA PHE A 318 -11.52 -23.82 7.29
C PHE A 318 -11.77 -23.63 5.79
N ASP A 319 -12.12 -24.69 5.06
CA ASP A 319 -12.48 -24.63 3.64
C ASP A 319 -11.36 -24.04 2.74
N LEU A 320 -10.10 -24.43 2.98
CA LEU A 320 -8.95 -23.92 2.22
C LEU A 320 -9.11 -24.17 0.72
N ASP A 321 -9.50 -25.37 0.30
CA ASP A 321 -9.67 -25.70 -1.12
C ASP A 321 -10.77 -24.88 -1.79
N GLU A 322 -11.89 -24.64 -1.10
CA GLU A 322 -12.96 -23.81 -1.63
C GLU A 322 -12.50 -22.35 -1.78
N ARG A 323 -11.72 -21.83 -0.84
CA ARG A 323 -11.13 -20.48 -0.96
C ARG A 323 -10.15 -20.40 -2.12
N ILE A 324 -9.26 -21.39 -2.28
CA ILE A 324 -8.35 -21.47 -3.43
C ILE A 324 -9.16 -21.51 -4.73
N ARG A 325 -10.21 -22.33 -4.78
CA ARG A 325 -11.11 -22.44 -5.93
C ARG A 325 -11.71 -21.08 -6.28
N GLN A 326 -12.27 -20.37 -5.32
CA GLN A 326 -12.84 -19.02 -5.52
C GLN A 326 -11.80 -18.04 -6.09
N LYS A 327 -10.56 -18.07 -5.59
CA LYS A 327 -9.47 -17.22 -6.09
C LYS A 327 -9.03 -17.60 -7.51
N CYS A 328 -9.05 -18.88 -7.84
CA CYS A 328 -8.65 -19.38 -9.15
C CYS A 328 -9.73 -19.16 -10.23
N THR A 329 -11.02 -19.28 -9.91
CA THR A 329 -12.10 -19.32 -10.91
C THR A 329 -12.85 -17.99 -11.06
N SER A 330 -13.03 -17.24 -9.98
CA SER A 330 -13.88 -16.03 -9.97
C SER A 330 -13.10 -14.74 -10.18
N VAL A 331 -11.78 -14.76 -9.96
CA VAL A 331 -10.94 -13.57 -10.05
C VAL A 331 -10.50 -13.35 -11.50
N ARG A 332 -10.62 -12.09 -11.94
CA ARG A 332 -10.09 -11.61 -13.22
C ARG A 332 -8.88 -10.72 -12.94
N PRO A 333 -7.64 -11.19 -13.21
CA PRO A 333 -6.47 -10.40 -12.95
C PRO A 333 -6.39 -9.16 -13.82
N PHE A 334 -5.83 -8.09 -13.26
CA PHE A 334 -5.51 -6.85 -13.98
C PHE A 334 -4.17 -6.31 -13.47
N MET A 335 -3.47 -5.55 -14.31
CA MET A 335 -2.22 -4.90 -13.91
C MET A 335 -2.52 -3.74 -12.98
N HIS A 336 -1.83 -3.71 -11.84
CA HIS A 336 -1.92 -2.60 -10.92
C HIS A 336 -1.24 -1.34 -11.53
N ALA A 337 -1.72 -0.16 -11.14
CA ALA A 337 -1.34 1.14 -11.69
C ALA A 337 0.15 1.42 -11.53
N GLU A 338 0.76 0.98 -10.43
CA GLU A 338 2.21 1.05 -10.23
C GLU A 338 2.97 0.40 -11.38
N VAL A 339 2.55 -0.82 -11.73
CA VAL A 339 3.17 -1.64 -12.76
C VAL A 339 2.84 -1.10 -14.15
N LEU A 340 1.61 -0.60 -14.37
CA LEU A 340 1.22 0.06 -15.61
C LEU A 340 2.07 1.29 -15.93
N VAL A 341 2.34 2.14 -14.93
CA VAL A 341 3.20 3.32 -15.12
C VAL A 341 4.62 2.89 -15.48
N LEU A 342 5.17 1.90 -14.78
CA LEU A 342 6.52 1.40 -15.09
C LEU A 342 6.60 0.76 -16.48
N ASP A 343 5.65 -0.11 -16.85
CA ASP A 343 5.58 -0.76 -18.16
C ASP A 343 5.54 0.29 -19.29
N TRP A 344 4.70 1.31 -19.15
CA TRP A 344 4.61 2.39 -20.13
C TRP A 344 5.90 3.22 -20.22
N ILE A 345 6.54 3.53 -19.08
CA ILE A 345 7.82 4.25 -19.08
C ILE A 345 8.89 3.45 -19.83
N GLU A 346 8.98 2.14 -19.57
CA GLU A 346 9.97 1.26 -20.20
C GLU A 346 9.74 1.11 -21.71
N ARG A 347 8.49 1.00 -22.14
CA ARG A 347 8.12 0.73 -23.54
C ARG A 347 8.06 1.98 -24.41
N GLU A 348 7.44 3.03 -23.89
CA GLU A 348 7.15 4.24 -24.65
C GLU A 348 7.89 5.45 -24.11
N GLY A 349 7.95 5.60 -22.78
CA GLY A 349 8.50 6.78 -22.14
C GLY A 349 9.95 7.07 -22.56
N TYR A 350 10.84 6.09 -22.35
CA TYR A 350 12.26 6.24 -22.73
C TYR A 350 12.45 6.42 -24.25
N GLY A 351 11.66 5.73 -25.07
CA GLY A 351 11.70 5.87 -26.53
C GLY A 351 11.29 7.27 -27.01
N ARG A 352 10.49 7.99 -26.22
CA ARG A 352 10.12 9.40 -26.45
C ARG A 352 11.14 10.40 -25.86
N GLY A 353 12.27 9.93 -25.36
CA GLY A 353 13.28 10.77 -24.71
C GLY A 353 12.90 11.26 -23.31
N LEU A 354 11.86 10.69 -22.69
CA LEU A 354 11.46 11.05 -21.34
C LEU A 354 12.42 10.43 -20.32
N ARG A 355 12.79 11.21 -19.32
CA ARG A 355 13.56 10.77 -18.15
C ARG A 355 12.80 11.10 -16.87
N PHE A 356 13.12 10.44 -15.76
CA PHE A 356 12.54 10.82 -14.48
C PHE A 356 13.03 12.21 -14.08
N PHE A 357 12.13 13.03 -13.53
CA PHE A 357 12.47 14.36 -13.03
C PHE A 357 13.64 14.30 -12.02
N ASN A 358 14.70 15.08 -12.26
CA ASN A 358 15.92 15.11 -11.44
C ASN A 358 16.58 13.72 -11.25
N ASP A 359 16.41 12.81 -12.21
CA ASP A 359 16.82 11.39 -12.11
C ASP A 359 16.24 10.65 -10.89
N TRP A 360 15.21 11.21 -10.24
CA TRP A 360 14.53 10.58 -9.12
C TRP A 360 13.51 9.58 -9.65
N ARG A 361 14.01 8.37 -9.92
CA ARG A 361 13.22 7.19 -10.30
C ARG A 361 12.21 6.83 -9.23
N TYR A 362 11.06 7.49 -9.23
CA TYR A 362 10.04 7.33 -8.21
C TYR A 362 8.64 7.31 -8.83
N ILE A 363 7.84 6.33 -8.42
CA ILE A 363 6.41 6.27 -8.73
C ILE A 363 5.64 6.43 -7.42
N GLY A 364 4.80 7.46 -7.36
CA GLY A 364 3.93 7.74 -6.23
C GLY A 364 2.54 7.18 -6.45
N CYS A 365 1.96 6.55 -5.42
CA CYS A 365 0.69 5.82 -5.54
C CYS A 365 -0.28 6.27 -4.46
N SER A 366 -1.59 6.22 -4.73
CA SER A 366 -2.63 6.68 -3.79
C SER A 366 -2.69 5.86 -2.49
N LYS A 367 -2.16 4.64 -2.54
CA LYS A 367 -1.93 3.72 -1.43
C LYS A 367 -0.50 3.18 -1.48
N PRO A 368 0.08 2.68 -0.39
CA PRO A 368 1.31 1.89 -0.48
C PRO A 368 1.14 0.74 -1.48
N PRO A 369 2.22 0.26 -2.11
CA PRO A 369 2.11 -0.85 -3.04
C PRO A 369 1.72 -2.14 -2.32
N CYS A 370 1.01 -3.03 -3.01
CA CYS A 370 0.76 -4.38 -2.53
C CYS A 370 2.04 -5.23 -2.56
N ARG A 371 2.02 -6.41 -1.94
CA ARG A 371 3.20 -7.29 -1.89
C ARG A 371 3.65 -7.71 -3.29
N MET A 372 2.72 -7.98 -4.19
CA MET A 372 3.02 -8.35 -5.58
C MET A 372 3.70 -7.21 -6.36
N CYS A 373 3.23 -5.97 -6.18
CA CYS A 373 3.92 -4.80 -6.73
C CYS A 373 5.34 -4.68 -6.15
N ALA A 374 5.53 -4.86 -4.83
CA ALA A 374 6.85 -4.79 -4.22
C ALA A 374 7.80 -5.84 -4.80
N TYR A 375 7.38 -7.10 -4.88
CA TYR A 375 8.16 -8.17 -5.50
C TYR A 375 8.55 -7.87 -6.94
N TYR A 376 7.61 -7.35 -7.73
CA TYR A 376 7.88 -6.99 -9.12
C TYR A 376 8.96 -5.90 -9.22
N PHE A 377 8.82 -4.82 -8.44
CA PHE A 377 9.77 -3.70 -8.47
C PHE A 377 11.16 -4.10 -7.97
N GLU A 378 11.25 -5.00 -6.98
CA GLU A 378 12.50 -5.59 -6.53
C GLU A 378 13.15 -6.48 -7.60
N ALA A 379 12.36 -7.27 -8.34
CA ALA A 379 12.86 -8.27 -9.27
C ALA A 379 13.06 -7.78 -10.71
N CYS A 380 12.44 -6.66 -11.12
CA CYS A 380 12.53 -6.14 -12.49
C CYS A 380 13.84 -5.39 -12.79
N GLY A 381 14.59 -4.98 -11.76
CA GLY A 381 15.85 -4.26 -11.91
C GLY A 381 15.69 -2.89 -12.58
N SER A 382 14.55 -2.23 -12.38
CA SER A 382 14.30 -0.86 -12.87
C SER A 382 14.94 0.21 -11.99
N TYR A 383 15.27 -0.15 -10.74
CA TYR A 383 15.72 0.77 -9.68
C TYR A 383 14.71 1.89 -9.38
N VAL A 384 13.46 1.72 -9.80
CA VAL A 384 12.38 2.66 -9.49
C VAL A 384 11.93 2.42 -8.06
N GLU A 385 11.96 3.50 -7.28
CA GLU A 385 11.53 3.52 -5.90
C GLU A 385 10.01 3.66 -5.79
N LEU A 386 9.44 2.92 -4.83
CA LEU A 386 8.07 3.08 -4.38
C LEU A 386 8.06 3.47 -2.90
N ARG A 387 6.87 3.75 -2.36
CA ARG A 387 6.69 3.66 -0.90
C ARG A 387 6.84 2.21 -0.46
N ALA A 388 7.28 1.96 0.77
CA ALA A 388 7.31 0.59 1.27
C ALA A 388 5.89 -0.02 1.30
N SER A 389 5.81 -1.35 1.13
CA SER A 389 4.55 -2.06 0.91
C SER A 389 3.63 -2.08 2.14
N HIS A 390 2.30 -2.11 1.91
CA HIS A 390 1.36 -2.45 2.98
C HIS A 390 1.31 -3.97 3.24
N GLY A 391 1.90 -4.79 2.36
CA GLY A 391 2.09 -6.21 2.55
C GLY A 391 0.88 -7.10 2.21
N ASN A 392 -0.24 -6.58 1.70
CA ASN A 392 -1.38 -7.44 1.34
C ASN A 392 -1.17 -8.04 -0.06
N ILE A 393 -1.74 -9.21 -0.25
CA ILE A 393 -1.61 -10.05 -1.44
C ILE A 393 -2.96 -10.09 -2.16
N TYR A 394 -2.93 -10.08 -3.48
CA TYR A 394 -4.12 -10.10 -4.32
C TYR A 394 -3.90 -11.04 -5.50
N ALA A 395 -4.67 -12.14 -5.60
CA ALA A 395 -4.69 -13.02 -6.76
C ALA A 395 -5.26 -12.33 -8.02
N SER A 396 -5.89 -11.16 -7.85
CA SER A 396 -6.29 -10.28 -8.95
C SER A 396 -5.13 -9.49 -9.55
N TRP A 397 -3.91 -9.63 -9.03
CA TRP A 397 -2.74 -8.96 -9.59
C TRP A 397 -2.26 -9.69 -10.85
N GLN A 398 -2.06 -8.96 -11.94
CA GLN A 398 -1.59 -9.52 -13.21
C GLN A 398 -0.09 -9.26 -13.43
N PHE A 399 0.64 -10.30 -13.83
CA PHE A 399 2.02 -10.17 -14.31
C PHE A 399 2.07 -9.47 -15.67
N PRO A 400 2.97 -8.51 -15.90
CA PRO A 400 3.10 -7.79 -17.18
C PRO A 400 3.34 -8.71 -18.35
N ASP A 401 2.92 -8.29 -19.54
CA ASP A 401 3.17 -9.03 -20.77
C ASP A 401 4.67 -8.95 -21.15
N ALA A 402 5.16 -9.97 -21.85
CA ALA A 402 6.51 -9.97 -22.37
C ALA A 402 6.57 -9.12 -23.65
N HIS A 403 7.60 -8.29 -23.75
CA HIS A 403 7.86 -7.44 -24.91
C HIS A 403 9.16 -7.81 -25.59
N GLY A 404 9.11 -7.84 -26.92
CA GLY A 404 10.25 -8.08 -27.79
C GLY A 404 10.45 -9.55 -28.18
N PRO A 405 11.30 -9.81 -29.17
CA PRO A 405 11.50 -11.14 -29.72
C PRO A 405 12.08 -12.11 -28.69
N GLU A 406 11.81 -13.40 -28.90
CA GLU A 406 12.31 -14.44 -28.04
C GLU A 406 13.85 -14.43 -27.93
N GLY A 407 14.37 -14.53 -26.71
CA GLY A 407 15.82 -14.50 -26.45
C GLY A 407 16.43 -13.10 -26.35
N SER A 408 15.67 -12.04 -26.61
CA SER A 408 16.10 -10.65 -26.39
C SER A 408 16.44 -10.38 -24.91
N ALA A 409 17.19 -9.30 -24.66
CA ALA A 409 17.50 -8.87 -23.29
C ALA A 409 16.23 -8.60 -22.47
N SER A 410 15.20 -8.00 -23.10
CA SER A 410 13.88 -7.76 -22.51
C SER A 410 13.17 -9.06 -22.16
N ALA A 411 13.10 -10.02 -23.09
CA ALA A 411 12.51 -11.34 -22.81
C ALA A 411 13.25 -12.10 -21.70
N LYS A 412 14.60 -12.02 -21.67
CA LYS A 412 15.41 -12.62 -20.60
C LYS A 412 15.18 -11.94 -19.25
N ARG A 413 15.01 -10.61 -19.21
CA ARG A 413 14.68 -9.86 -18.00
C ARG A 413 13.30 -10.27 -17.49
N TRP A 414 12.30 -10.27 -18.36
CA TRP A 414 10.94 -10.69 -18.05
C TRP A 414 10.89 -12.09 -17.41
N ARG A 415 11.60 -13.07 -17.99
CA ARG A 415 11.68 -14.44 -17.43
C ARG A 415 12.35 -14.47 -16.06
N ARG A 416 13.43 -13.72 -15.86
CA ARG A 416 14.13 -13.61 -14.57
C ARG A 416 13.21 -13.02 -13.50
N THR A 417 12.50 -11.95 -13.83
CA THR A 417 11.52 -11.33 -12.93
C THR A 417 10.39 -12.30 -12.58
N LEU A 418 9.83 -13.01 -13.57
CA LEU A 418 8.80 -14.03 -13.35
C LEU A 418 9.29 -15.12 -12.40
N ASN A 419 10.48 -15.68 -12.64
CA ASN A 419 11.03 -16.75 -11.80
C ASN A 419 11.31 -16.29 -10.38
N SER A 420 11.91 -15.10 -10.21
CA SER A 420 12.18 -14.51 -8.89
C SER A 420 10.89 -14.25 -8.11
N MET A 421 9.84 -13.75 -8.76
CA MET A 421 8.54 -13.59 -8.12
C MET A 421 7.92 -14.94 -7.74
N MET A 422 7.98 -15.96 -8.62
CA MET A 422 7.46 -17.30 -8.29
C MET A 422 8.17 -17.91 -7.07
N GLU A 423 9.49 -17.74 -6.97
CA GLU A 423 10.28 -18.20 -5.83
C GLU A 423 9.82 -17.51 -4.54
N LYS A 424 9.72 -16.17 -4.54
CA LYS A 424 9.25 -15.40 -3.37
C LYS A 424 7.84 -15.80 -2.94
N ILE A 425 6.91 -15.98 -3.89
CA ILE A 425 5.53 -16.41 -3.58
C ILE A 425 5.52 -17.79 -2.90
N ARG A 426 6.34 -18.73 -3.38
CA ARG A 426 6.44 -20.08 -2.79
C ARG A 426 7.04 -20.02 -1.39
N LEU A 427 8.16 -19.30 -1.23
CA LEU A 427 8.82 -19.11 0.06
C LEU A 427 7.86 -18.48 1.09
N ASP A 428 7.12 -17.44 0.70
CA ASP A 428 6.13 -16.82 1.59
C ASP A 428 4.97 -17.75 1.92
N ALA A 429 4.49 -18.55 0.96
CA ALA A 429 3.45 -19.55 1.22
C ALA A 429 3.92 -20.57 2.24
N PHE A 430 5.14 -21.10 2.07
CA PHE A 430 5.77 -22.04 2.99
C PHE A 430 6.00 -21.43 4.36
N LYS A 431 6.47 -20.18 4.42
CA LYS A 431 6.64 -19.45 5.67
C LYS A 431 5.32 -19.30 6.43
N VAL A 432 4.23 -18.91 5.75
CA VAL A 432 2.91 -18.78 6.37
C VAL A 432 2.40 -20.12 6.91
N MET A 433 2.64 -21.22 6.20
CA MET A 433 2.27 -22.56 6.65
C MET A 433 3.09 -23.01 7.87
N ALA A 434 4.41 -22.79 7.85
CA ALA A 434 5.32 -23.15 8.94
C ALA A 434 5.08 -22.33 10.21
N GLU A 435 4.95 -21.01 10.08
CA GLU A 435 4.77 -20.09 11.20
C GLU A 435 3.31 -20.04 11.69
N LYS A 436 2.37 -20.62 10.93
CA LYS A 436 0.91 -20.53 11.15
C LYS A 436 0.40 -19.08 11.26
N CYS A 437 1.20 -18.12 10.79
CA CYS A 437 1.01 -16.69 10.89
C CYS A 437 1.11 -16.06 9.48
N SER A 438 0.29 -15.06 9.16
CA SER A 438 0.44 -14.29 7.91
C SER A 438 0.90 -12.89 8.23
N ALA A 439 1.87 -12.45 7.44
CA ALA A 439 2.20 -11.05 7.33
C ALA A 439 1.09 -10.35 6.52
N GLY A 440 0.56 -9.23 7.00
CA GLY A 440 -0.46 -8.47 6.27
C GLY A 440 -1.20 -7.45 7.15
N LYS A 441 -1.72 -6.38 6.55
CA LYS A 441 -2.48 -5.34 7.25
C LYS A 441 -3.97 -5.46 6.96
N LYS A 442 -4.79 -5.20 7.99
CA LYS A 442 -6.25 -5.08 7.84
C LYS A 442 -6.62 -4.03 6.78
N HIS A 443 -5.89 -2.92 6.78
CA HIS A 443 -6.05 -1.83 5.82
C HIS A 443 -4.85 -1.77 4.89
N ASP A 444 -5.12 -1.58 3.60
CA ASP A 444 -4.14 -1.38 2.53
C ASP A 444 -3.52 0.04 2.52
N SER A 445 -3.64 0.74 3.64
CA SER A 445 -3.43 2.18 3.76
C SER A 445 -2.66 2.48 5.05
N ILE A 446 -1.87 3.55 5.04
CA ILE A 446 -1.12 3.99 6.24
C ILE A 446 -2.10 4.65 7.21
N THR A 447 -2.01 4.26 8.49
CA THR A 447 -2.63 4.96 9.62
C THR A 447 -1.51 5.74 10.31
N TYR A 448 -1.70 7.05 10.50
CA TYR A 448 -0.71 7.87 11.19
C TYR A 448 -0.69 7.51 12.67
N ASP A 449 0.50 7.48 13.25
CA ASP A 449 0.61 7.66 14.69
C ASP A 449 0.30 9.12 15.00
N PHE A 450 -0.76 9.36 15.77
CA PHE A 450 -1.20 10.68 16.21
C PHE A 450 -0.08 11.48 16.88
N ARG A 451 0.85 10.80 17.57
CA ARG A 451 2.02 11.44 18.21
C ARG A 451 2.99 12.00 17.16
N SER A 452 3.28 11.23 16.13
CA SER A 452 4.16 11.65 15.02
C SER A 452 3.54 12.77 14.18
N ALA A 453 2.22 12.73 13.99
CA ALA A 453 1.47 13.70 13.21
C ALA A 453 1.45 15.09 13.88
N TRP A 454 1.43 15.15 15.21
CA TRP A 454 1.53 16.41 15.96
C TRP A 454 2.96 16.96 16.03
N SER A 455 3.96 16.11 16.31
CA SER A 455 5.37 16.53 16.40
C SER A 455 5.89 17.13 15.08
N THR A 456 5.58 16.51 13.94
CA THR A 456 5.99 17.00 12.61
C THR A 456 5.36 18.36 12.25
N ARG A 457 4.19 18.69 12.83
CA ARG A 457 3.50 19.98 12.61
C ARG A 457 4.17 21.15 13.35
N HIS A 458 4.98 20.89 14.37
CA HIS A 458 5.62 21.94 15.18
C HIS A 458 7.11 22.15 14.91
N SER A 459 7.77 21.23 14.20
CA SER A 459 9.16 21.45 13.73
C SER A 459 9.27 22.43 12.55
N GLN A 460 8.16 23.01 12.07
CA GLN A 460 8.15 24.01 10.99
C GLN A 460 7.91 25.43 11.52
N ALA A 461 8.62 25.83 12.58
CA ALA A 461 8.82 27.25 12.90
C ALA A 461 9.96 27.81 12.02
N PRO A 462 9.84 29.02 11.45
CA PRO A 462 10.87 29.57 10.61
C PRO A 462 12.02 30.11 11.46
N GLY A 463 13.25 29.66 11.18
CA GLY A 463 14.47 30.34 11.57
C GLY A 463 15.30 29.64 12.65
N ARG A 464 16.28 28.84 12.20
CA ARG A 464 17.71 29.11 12.41
C ARG A 464 18.54 28.11 11.62
N SER A 465 19.43 28.66 10.79
CA SER A 465 20.56 27.93 10.21
C SER A 465 21.36 27.30 11.35
N ILE A 466 21.59 25.99 11.29
CA ILE A 466 22.68 25.34 12.02
C ILE A 466 23.38 24.44 11.01
N ALA A 467 24.33 25.06 10.30
CA ALA A 467 25.58 24.40 10.01
C ALA A 467 26.27 24.02 11.33
N GLU A 468 27.10 22.97 11.29
CA GLU A 468 27.83 22.35 12.41
C GLU A 468 26.94 21.47 13.30
N SER A 469 27.01 20.14 13.19
CA SER A 469 28.16 19.39 13.69
C SER A 469 28.43 18.11 12.89
N VAL A 470 29.51 18.13 12.12
CA VAL A 470 30.27 16.94 11.71
C VAL A 470 31.33 16.71 12.78
N ARG A 471 31.23 15.61 13.53
CA ARG A 471 32.32 14.80 14.11
C ARG A 471 31.72 13.41 14.33
N ALA A 472 31.98 12.46 13.42
CA ALA A 472 33.07 11.50 13.52
C ALA A 472 32.94 10.61 14.77
N ASP A 473 32.34 9.43 14.59
CA ASP A 473 32.89 8.23 15.19
C ASP A 473 32.78 7.07 14.20
N ASP A 474 33.84 6.29 14.18
CA ASP A 474 34.29 5.37 13.15
C ASP A 474 34.02 3.92 13.59
N GLY A 475 33.89 3.00 12.63
CA GLY A 475 34.00 1.56 12.87
C GLY A 475 32.71 0.79 13.15
N SER A 476 32.18 0.13 12.13
CA SER A 476 32.08 -1.35 12.14
C SER A 476 31.60 -1.87 10.79
N GLU A 477 32.35 -2.85 10.30
CA GLU A 477 32.24 -3.52 9.02
C GLU A 477 30.91 -4.27 8.86
N SER A 478 30.50 -4.36 7.60
CA SER A 478 29.34 -5.11 7.16
C SER A 478 29.63 -6.61 7.12
N ASP A 479 28.93 -7.39 7.93
CA ASP A 479 28.75 -8.82 7.68
C ASP A 479 27.36 -9.04 7.05
N THR A 480 27.36 -9.12 5.73
CA THR A 480 26.29 -9.71 4.92
C THR A 480 26.65 -11.15 4.58
N ALA A 481 26.50 -12.04 5.55
CA ALA A 481 26.39 -13.49 5.37
C ALA A 481 25.73 -14.05 6.65
N GLU A 482 25.04 -15.18 6.57
CA GLU A 482 24.31 -15.84 7.68
C GLU A 482 22.85 -15.40 7.92
N VAL A 483 22.00 -15.57 6.91
CA VAL A 483 20.56 -15.86 7.13
C VAL A 483 20.17 -17.24 6.57
N GLY A 484 21.12 -17.95 5.94
CA GLY A 484 20.92 -19.29 5.37
C GLY A 484 21.09 -20.45 6.36
N ASP A 485 21.89 -20.27 7.42
CA ASP A 485 22.29 -21.39 8.28
C ASP A 485 21.46 -21.52 9.57
N LEU A 486 20.72 -20.48 9.98
CA LEU A 486 19.91 -20.50 11.21
C LEU A 486 18.62 -21.34 11.13
N LEU A 487 18.25 -21.83 9.94
CA LEU A 487 17.10 -22.73 9.76
C LEU A 487 17.48 -24.21 9.92
N ARG A 488 18.78 -24.57 9.87
CA ARG A 488 19.23 -25.97 10.01
C ARG A 488 19.35 -26.41 11.47
N ASP A 489 19.73 -25.50 12.36
CA ASP A 489 19.97 -25.80 13.79
C ASP A 489 18.71 -25.90 14.66
N ARG A 490 17.54 -25.50 14.14
CA ARG A 490 16.27 -25.61 14.88
C ARG A 490 15.49 -26.91 14.62
N LEU A 491 15.96 -27.76 13.71
CA LEU A 491 15.33 -29.04 13.40
C LEU A 491 16.08 -30.25 14.00
N THR A 492 17.19 -30.04 14.70
CA THR A 492 18.02 -31.11 15.30
C THR A 492 17.91 -31.20 16.84
N LEU A 493 17.02 -30.44 17.47
CA LEU A 493 16.82 -30.45 18.92
C LEU A 493 15.52 -31.14 19.36
N GLU A 494 15.19 -32.29 18.78
CA GLU A 494 14.23 -33.24 19.38
C GLU A 494 14.67 -34.68 19.08
N SER A 495 15.80 -35.11 19.65
CA SER A 495 16.06 -36.54 19.85
C SER A 495 17.08 -36.76 20.97
N HIS A 496 16.72 -37.65 21.92
CA HIS A 496 17.46 -38.11 23.11
C HIS A 496 17.37 -37.16 24.32
N ASP A 497 17.06 -37.58 25.54
CA ASP A 497 17.02 -38.93 26.13
C ASP A 497 16.21 -38.87 27.44
N ASN A 498 15.62 -40.00 27.83
CA ASN A 498 15.44 -40.39 29.22
C ASN A 498 15.13 -41.89 29.20
N GLY A 499 16.19 -42.65 29.47
CA GLY A 499 16.15 -44.08 29.68
C GLY A 499 15.71 -44.48 31.10
N ASP A 500 16.10 -45.72 31.38
CA ASP A 500 15.84 -46.59 32.53
C ASP A 500 14.51 -47.39 32.39
N ASP A 501 14.48 -48.71 32.47
CA ASP A 501 15.50 -49.76 32.58
C ASP A 501 14.75 -51.11 32.50
N ASP A 502 15.53 -52.21 32.48
CA ASP A 502 15.17 -53.60 32.79
C ASP A 502 14.82 -54.57 31.63
N GLU A 503 15.86 -55.37 31.30
CA GLU A 503 15.94 -56.86 31.33
C GLU A 503 14.83 -57.66 30.60
N GLU A 504 15.06 -58.72 29.83
CA GLU A 504 16.16 -59.68 29.73
C GLU A 504 15.88 -60.56 28.47
N ASP A 505 16.97 -61.13 27.95
CA ASP A 505 17.07 -62.46 27.33
C ASP A 505 16.53 -62.75 25.90
N GLY A 506 17.48 -63.10 25.04
CA GLY A 506 17.46 -64.41 24.40
C GLY A 506 17.06 -64.55 22.93
N GLY A 507 18.05 -64.77 22.05
CA GLY A 507 17.94 -65.85 21.07
C GLY A 507 17.81 -65.52 19.57
N ALA A 508 18.97 -65.42 18.91
CA ALA A 508 19.38 -66.14 17.70
C ALA A 508 18.40 -66.55 16.57
N LEU A 509 18.89 -66.32 15.33
CA LEU A 509 18.74 -67.14 14.11
C LEU A 509 17.39 -67.11 13.35
N LEU A 510 17.31 -66.30 12.28
CA LEU A 510 17.46 -66.71 10.86
C LEU A 510 17.08 -65.57 9.92
#